data_AF-A0A7V9JVA4-F1
#
_entry.id   AF-A0A7V9JVA4-F1
#
_cell.length_a   1.000
_cell.length_b   1.000
_cell.length_c   1.000
_cell.angle_alpha   90.00
_cell.angle_beta   90.00
_cell.angle_gamma   90.00
#
_symmetry.space_group_name_H-M   'P 1'
#
loop_
_entity.id
_entity.type
_entity.pdbx_description
1 polymer ?
#
loop_
_entity_poly.entity_id
_entity_poly.type
_entity_poly.pdbx_seq_one_letter_code
_entity_poly.pdbx_strand_id
1 'polypeptide(L)'
;TGEVFYADCRPGFRARYAQTIAPWALTEFDEEGEAVIHGFIKDSRAEVLFALQNLTEIGMHIFQRNSLRVGLCGLAYRVEILKKAEQPFWKSYDEITLNVIANENDWSLCGKIIAFNVLRNPFSGSDLYWLYLDLGELKLEILVNRRALQIKDLQIGAYIKAEVWLQGHILNETTLLSAYEGIDWSYRTVDFWKKFKRSN
;
A
#
# COMPACT_ATOMS: atom_id res chain seq x y z
N THR A 1 3.59 -24.81 14.83
CA THR A 1 4.14 -24.58 13.48
C THR A 1 3.86 -23.16 13.10
N GLY A 2 4.83 -22.27 13.28
CA GLY A 2 4.64 -20.82 13.17
C GLY A 2 4.19 -20.44 11.77
N GLU A 3 3.12 -19.64 11.68
CA GLU A 3 2.79 -18.94 10.44
C GLU A 3 4.04 -18.14 10.04
N VAL A 4 4.46 -18.25 8.77
CA VAL A 4 5.54 -17.42 8.26
C VAL A 4 5.10 -15.97 8.41
N PHE A 5 5.80 -15.25 9.28
CA PHE A 5 5.45 -13.91 9.69
C PHE A 5 5.83 -12.88 8.63
N TYR A 6 5.13 -11.74 8.68
CA TYR A 6 5.28 -10.51 7.89
C TYR A 6 6.73 -10.08 7.60
N ALA A 7 7.66 -10.34 8.53
CA ALA A 7 9.06 -9.92 8.44
C ALA A 7 9.83 -10.60 7.29
N ASP A 8 9.46 -11.83 6.91
CA ASP A 8 10.15 -12.60 5.87
C ASP A 8 9.73 -12.17 4.45
N CYS A 9 8.67 -11.36 4.32
CA CYS A 9 8.19 -10.84 3.03
C CYS A 9 8.71 -9.43 2.71
N ARG A 10 9.41 -8.77 3.65
CA ARG A 10 9.95 -7.40 3.49
C ARG A 10 10.73 -7.16 2.18
N PRO A 11 11.53 -8.11 1.66
CA PRO A 11 12.26 -7.90 0.40
C PRO A 11 11.44 -8.17 -0.87
N GLY A 12 10.34 -8.92 -0.79
CA GLY A 12 9.76 -9.59 -1.95
C GLY A 12 8.60 -8.85 -2.63
N PHE A 13 7.83 -8.06 -1.90
CA PHE A 13 6.67 -7.39 -2.45
C PHE A 13 6.89 -5.89 -2.62
N ARG A 14 7.13 -5.48 -3.87
CA ARG A 14 7.14 -4.08 -4.27
C ARG A 14 5.80 -3.69 -4.85
N ALA A 15 5.18 -2.69 -4.23
CA ALA A 15 4.00 -2.03 -4.76
C ALA A 15 4.22 -1.59 -6.21
N ARG A 16 3.22 -1.84 -7.06
CA ARG A 16 3.23 -1.50 -8.48
C ARG A 16 2.80 -0.07 -8.73
N TYR A 17 1.95 0.47 -7.85
CA TYR A 17 1.42 1.81 -8.00
C TYR A 17 2.21 2.82 -7.17
N ALA A 18 2.61 3.89 -7.84
CA ALA A 18 3.33 4.99 -7.24
C ALA A 18 2.36 5.98 -6.60
N GLN A 19 2.71 6.47 -5.42
CA GLN A 19 2.10 7.61 -4.76
C GLN A 19 3.17 8.69 -4.57
N THR A 20 2.75 9.95 -4.57
CA THR A 20 3.64 11.05 -4.22
C THR A 20 3.30 11.51 -2.81
N ILE A 21 4.30 11.64 -1.95
CA ILE A 21 4.15 12.16 -0.59
C ILE A 21 4.85 13.51 -0.44
N ALA A 22 4.16 14.48 0.14
CA ALA A 22 4.67 15.81 0.45
C ALA A 22 3.75 16.54 1.46
N PRO A 23 4.28 17.18 2.52
CA PRO A 23 5.67 17.08 2.99
C PRO A 23 5.99 15.67 3.50
N TRP A 24 7.28 15.39 3.73
CA TRP A 24 7.73 14.11 4.27
C TRP A 24 8.89 14.30 5.26
N ALA A 25 9.04 13.34 6.17
CA ALA A 25 10.11 13.22 7.15
C ALA A 25 10.54 11.75 7.28
N LEU A 26 11.81 11.53 7.64
CA LEU A 26 12.39 10.21 7.91
C LEU A 26 12.84 10.16 9.36
N THR A 27 12.51 9.06 10.02
CA THR A 27 13.02 8.68 11.34
C THR A 27 13.80 7.38 11.18
N GLU A 28 15.03 7.32 11.70
CA GLU A 28 15.86 6.12 11.75
C GLU A 28 15.97 5.65 13.19
N PHE A 29 15.84 4.34 13.41
CA PHE A 29 15.97 3.70 14.72
C PHE A 29 17.26 2.90 14.78
N ASP A 30 18.24 3.42 15.51
CA ASP A 30 19.61 2.89 15.59
C ASP A 30 19.70 1.44 16.10
N GLU A 31 18.73 1.00 16.91
CA GLU A 31 18.77 -0.30 17.58
C GLU A 31 18.35 -1.47 16.67
N GLU A 32 17.53 -1.20 15.66
CA GLU A 32 16.94 -2.24 14.78
C GLU A 32 17.28 -2.03 13.29
N GLY A 33 17.91 -0.91 12.94
CA GLY A 33 18.20 -0.55 11.55
C GLY A 33 16.92 -0.30 10.74
N GLU A 34 15.81 -0.01 11.42
CA GLU A 34 14.53 0.30 10.83
C GLU A 34 14.41 1.79 10.54
N ALA A 35 13.78 2.10 9.41
CA ALA A 35 13.58 3.45 8.96
C ALA A 35 12.10 3.65 8.64
N VAL A 36 11.52 4.72 9.16
CA VAL A 36 10.11 5.06 9.01
C VAL A 36 9.99 6.38 8.28
N ILE A 37 9.14 6.41 7.26
CA ILE A 37 8.80 7.63 6.55
C ILE A 37 7.39 8.04 6.95
N HIS A 38 7.26 9.30 7.37
CA HIS A 38 5.99 9.95 7.63
C HIS A 38 5.77 11.06 6.59
N GLY A 39 4.59 11.15 6.01
CA GLY A 39 4.20 12.26 5.15
C GLY A 39 2.72 12.24 4.79
N PHE A 40 2.34 13.10 3.85
CA PHE A 40 0.96 13.20 3.36
C PHE A 40 0.89 12.86 1.88
N ILE A 41 -0.13 12.13 1.46
CA ILE A 41 -0.41 11.91 0.03
C ILE A 41 -0.63 13.27 -0.62
N LYS A 42 0.14 13.54 -1.68
CA LYS A 42 0.08 14.80 -2.41
C LYS A 42 -1.34 15.06 -2.93
N ASP A 43 -1.80 16.30 -2.77
CA ASP A 43 -3.14 16.76 -3.16
C ASP A 43 -4.29 16.07 -2.38
N SER A 44 -3.97 15.44 -1.24
CA SER A 44 -4.90 14.81 -0.31
C SER A 44 -4.55 15.21 1.14
N ARG A 45 -5.46 14.92 2.08
CA ARG A 45 -5.21 15.03 3.52
C ARG A 45 -4.81 13.70 4.16
N ALA A 46 -4.76 12.63 3.37
CA ALA A 46 -4.38 11.32 3.84
C ALA A 46 -2.92 11.31 4.33
N GLU A 47 -2.75 11.18 5.63
CA GLU A 47 -1.48 10.91 6.29
C GLU A 47 -1.03 9.48 6.00
N VAL A 48 0.26 9.28 5.85
CA VAL A 48 0.87 7.96 5.72
C VAL A 48 2.15 7.91 6.54
N LEU A 49 2.27 6.85 7.32
CA LEU A 49 3.45 6.51 8.08
C LEU A 49 3.75 5.04 7.81
N PHE A 50 4.92 4.76 7.23
CA PHE A 50 5.26 3.44 6.75
C PHE A 50 6.72 3.08 7.00
N ALA A 51 6.97 1.80 7.23
CA ALA A 51 8.30 1.23 7.32
C ALA A 51 8.93 1.14 5.92
N LEU A 52 10.15 1.66 5.81
CA LEU A 52 10.93 1.59 4.60
C LEU A 52 11.51 0.18 4.43
N GLN A 53 11.30 -0.43 3.26
CA GLN A 53 11.76 -1.79 2.98
C GLN A 53 13.28 -1.91 2.98
N ASN A 54 14.00 -0.86 2.54
CA ASN A 54 15.44 -0.84 2.52
C ASN A 54 15.97 0.60 2.62
N LEU A 55 16.69 0.90 3.70
CA LEU A 55 17.29 2.23 3.93
C LEU A 55 18.28 2.64 2.84
N THR A 56 18.98 1.69 2.21
CA THR A 56 19.93 1.99 1.12
C THR A 56 19.25 2.56 -0.14
N GLU A 57 17.92 2.52 -0.22
CA GLU A 57 17.17 3.21 -1.26
C GLU A 57 17.23 4.75 -1.11
N ILE A 58 17.57 5.26 0.08
CA ILE A 58 17.71 6.69 0.33
C ILE A 58 19.14 7.15 0.04
N GLY A 59 19.37 7.67 -1.16
CA GLY A 59 20.58 8.43 -1.47
C GLY A 59 20.54 9.85 -0.90
N MET A 60 21.70 10.47 -0.67
CA MET A 60 21.81 11.85 -0.14
C MET A 60 20.99 12.88 -0.93
N HIS A 61 20.85 12.69 -2.25
CA HIS A 61 20.10 13.58 -3.13
C HIS A 61 18.58 13.56 -2.87
N ILE A 62 18.06 12.52 -2.23
CA ILE A 62 16.63 12.39 -1.93
C ILE A 62 16.23 13.34 -0.79
N PHE A 63 17.09 13.54 0.20
CA PHE A 63 16.84 14.46 1.32
C PHE A 63 16.68 15.93 0.88
N GLN A 64 17.14 16.27 -0.34
CA GLN A 64 16.97 17.61 -0.91
C GLN A 64 15.62 17.78 -1.62
N ARG A 65 14.83 16.71 -1.76
CA ARG A 65 13.54 16.74 -2.46
C ARG A 65 12.42 17.10 -1.49
N ASN A 66 11.55 18.03 -1.90
CA ASN A 66 10.35 18.39 -1.13
C ASN A 66 9.23 17.33 -1.19
N SER A 67 9.35 16.36 -2.10
CA SER A 67 8.37 15.30 -2.29
C SER A 67 9.07 13.98 -2.63
N LEU A 68 8.53 12.87 -2.14
CA LEU A 68 8.98 11.53 -2.50
C LEU A 68 7.95 10.84 -3.38
N ARG A 69 8.43 10.02 -4.32
CA ARG A 69 7.61 9.04 -5.01
C ARG A 69 7.87 7.69 -4.38
N VAL A 70 6.80 7.05 -3.96
CA VAL A 70 6.88 5.84 -3.13
C VAL A 70 5.89 4.80 -3.64
N GLY A 71 6.27 3.53 -3.58
CA GLY A 71 5.33 2.43 -3.69
C GLY A 71 4.89 2.01 -2.29
N LEU A 72 3.59 2.10 -1.99
CA LEU A 72 3.02 1.74 -0.69
C LEU A 72 2.25 0.42 -0.75
N CYS A 73 2.47 -0.45 0.24
CA CYS A 73 1.74 -1.70 0.41
C CYS A 73 1.37 -1.93 1.87
N GLY A 74 0.14 -2.34 2.11
CA GLY A 74 -0.29 -2.87 3.41
C GLY A 74 -0.09 -4.39 3.51
N LEU A 75 0.47 -4.87 4.61
CA LEU A 75 0.45 -6.28 4.97
C LEU A 75 -0.71 -6.53 5.93
N ALA A 76 -1.77 -7.17 5.45
CA ALA A 76 -2.97 -7.36 6.24
C ALA A 76 -2.83 -8.56 7.19
N TYR A 77 -2.85 -8.28 8.49
CA TYR A 77 -2.88 -9.30 9.54
C TYR A 77 -4.30 -9.60 10.01
N ARG A 78 -5.25 -8.68 9.78
CA ARG A 78 -6.68 -8.90 9.98
C ARG A 78 -7.46 -8.43 8.78
N VAL A 79 -8.47 -9.20 8.38
CA VAL A 79 -9.27 -8.89 7.20
C VAL A 79 -10.67 -9.46 7.32
N GLU A 80 -11.66 -8.71 6.84
CA GLU A 80 -13.06 -9.10 6.79
C GLU A 80 -13.67 -8.61 5.48
N ILE A 81 -14.41 -9.48 4.78
CA ILE A 81 -15.20 -9.07 3.62
C ILE A 81 -16.58 -8.64 4.10
N LEU A 82 -16.96 -7.43 3.72
CA LEU A 82 -18.22 -6.82 4.11
C LEU A 82 -19.32 -7.27 3.16
N LYS A 83 -20.45 -7.72 3.74
CA LYS A 83 -21.64 -8.16 2.98
C LYS A 83 -22.39 -7.00 2.31
N LYS A 84 -22.18 -5.78 2.79
CA LYS A 84 -22.80 -4.56 2.30
C LYS A 84 -21.72 -3.56 1.94
N ALA A 85 -22.03 -2.70 0.98
CA ALA A 85 -21.19 -1.55 0.71
C ALA A 85 -21.12 -0.66 1.96
N GLU A 86 -19.91 -0.24 2.30
CA GLU A 86 -19.64 0.67 3.41
C GLU A 86 -18.87 1.88 2.87
N GLN A 87 -18.86 2.99 3.60
CA GLN A 87 -18.05 4.13 3.19
C GLN A 87 -16.56 3.75 3.30
N PRO A 88 -15.76 3.96 2.23
CA PRO A 88 -14.33 3.78 2.31
C PRO A 88 -13.71 4.68 3.37
N PHE A 89 -12.69 4.18 4.07
CA PHE A 89 -11.92 4.98 5.02
C PHE A 89 -10.47 4.52 5.11
N TRP A 90 -9.64 5.43 5.60
CA TRP A 90 -8.24 5.26 5.93
C TRP A 90 -7.98 5.97 7.25
N LYS A 91 -7.55 5.24 8.27
CA LYS A 91 -7.37 5.76 9.64
C LYS A 91 -6.16 5.16 10.30
N SER A 92 -5.37 5.99 10.97
CA SER A 92 -4.31 5.50 11.84
C SER A 92 -4.92 4.79 13.05
N TYR A 93 -4.20 3.84 13.61
CA TYR A 93 -4.71 3.07 14.75
C TYR A 93 -4.95 3.94 15.99
N ASP A 94 -4.17 5.03 16.14
CA ASP A 94 -4.29 6.03 17.20
C ASP A 94 -5.67 6.73 17.22
N GLU A 95 -6.31 6.89 16.07
CA GLU A 95 -7.65 7.47 15.98
C GLU A 95 -8.75 6.53 16.49
N ILE A 96 -8.47 5.23 16.60
CA ILE A 96 -9.47 4.18 16.84
C ILE A 96 -9.37 3.62 18.25
N THR A 97 -8.19 3.59 18.87
CA THR A 97 -7.99 3.03 20.21
C THR A 97 -7.29 4.00 21.16
N LEU A 98 -7.91 4.28 22.31
CA LEU A 98 -7.36 5.09 23.42
C LEU A 98 -6.13 4.47 24.13
N ASN A 99 -5.47 3.47 23.54
CA ASN A 99 -4.32 2.77 24.13
C ASN A 99 -3.05 3.03 23.31
N VAL A 100 -2.18 3.85 23.90
CA VAL A 100 -1.00 4.52 23.32
C VAL A 100 0.24 3.60 23.27
N ILE A 101 0.08 2.29 23.00
CA ILE A 101 1.26 1.41 22.97
C ILE A 101 1.16 0.40 21.81
N ALA A 102 2.11 0.54 20.90
CA ALA A 102 2.59 -0.39 19.87
C ALA A 102 1.89 -0.37 18.51
N ASN A 103 2.32 0.55 17.63
CA ASN A 103 2.94 0.29 16.32
C ASN A 103 2.71 1.49 15.39
N GLU A 104 3.75 2.29 15.16
CA GLU A 104 3.65 3.60 14.49
C GLU A 104 3.04 3.54 13.08
N ASN A 105 3.13 2.38 12.40
CA ASN A 105 2.69 2.18 11.02
C ASN A 105 1.56 1.15 10.84
N ASP A 106 0.74 0.92 11.86
CA ASP A 106 -0.49 0.15 11.73
C ASP A 106 -1.69 1.03 11.35
N TRP A 107 -2.47 0.55 10.38
CA TRP A 107 -3.57 1.28 9.76
C TRP A 107 -4.84 0.44 9.69
N SER A 108 -5.97 1.05 9.97
CA SER A 108 -7.29 0.48 9.71
C SER A 108 -7.89 1.08 8.45
N LEU A 109 -8.38 0.21 7.58
CA LEU A 109 -8.93 0.63 6.30
C LEU A 109 -10.23 -0.10 5.96
N CYS A 110 -11.06 0.59 5.17
CA CYS A 110 -12.18 0.00 4.44
C CYS A 110 -12.11 0.47 3.00
N GLY A 111 -12.24 -0.46 2.06
CA GLY A 111 -12.10 -0.16 0.66
C GLY A 111 -12.85 -1.12 -0.25
N LYS A 112 -13.07 -0.65 -1.47
CA LYS A 112 -13.64 -1.48 -2.53
C LYS A 112 -12.52 -2.19 -3.29
N ILE A 113 -12.68 -3.49 -3.51
CA ILE A 113 -11.74 -4.27 -4.32
C ILE A 113 -11.89 -3.84 -5.78
N ILE A 114 -10.83 -3.26 -6.35
CA ILE A 114 -10.79 -2.84 -7.76
C ILE A 114 -10.03 -3.82 -8.64
N ALA A 115 -9.05 -4.54 -8.07
CA ALA A 115 -8.40 -5.67 -8.71
C ALA A 115 -7.90 -6.65 -7.65
N PHE A 116 -7.72 -7.92 -8.02
CA PHE A 116 -7.01 -8.87 -7.19
C PHE A 116 -6.29 -9.92 -8.03
N ASN A 117 -5.30 -10.57 -7.41
CA ASN A 117 -4.60 -11.71 -7.99
C ASN A 117 -4.18 -12.69 -6.89
N VAL A 118 -4.08 -13.97 -7.22
CA VAL A 118 -3.49 -14.98 -6.33
C VAL A 118 -1.99 -14.99 -6.57
N LEU A 119 -1.23 -14.81 -5.49
CA LEU A 119 0.22 -14.94 -5.49
C LEU A 119 0.62 -16.17 -4.68
N ARG A 120 1.76 -16.75 -5.03
CA ARG A 120 2.37 -17.78 -4.21
C ARG A 120 3.58 -17.18 -3.51
N ASN A 121 3.59 -17.24 -2.18
CA ASN A 121 4.74 -16.82 -1.40
C ASN A 121 5.93 -17.72 -1.78
N PRO A 122 7.03 -17.18 -2.32
CA PRO A 122 8.16 -17.98 -2.77
C PRO A 122 8.95 -18.61 -1.60
N PHE A 123 8.88 -18.02 -0.41
CA PHE A 123 9.54 -18.54 0.80
C PHE A 123 8.70 -19.61 1.49
N SER A 124 7.43 -19.31 1.78
CA SER A 124 6.56 -20.22 2.54
C SER A 124 5.78 -21.20 1.67
N GLY A 125 5.74 -20.98 0.36
CA GLY A 125 4.90 -21.72 -0.59
C GLY A 125 3.39 -21.49 -0.41
N SER A 126 2.97 -20.62 0.51
CA SER A 126 1.57 -20.37 0.82
C SER A 126 0.88 -19.45 -0.18
N ASP A 127 -0.41 -19.65 -0.39
CA ASP A 127 -1.22 -18.77 -1.24
C ASP A 127 -1.53 -17.45 -0.52
N LEU A 128 -1.26 -16.35 -1.21
CA LEU A 128 -1.59 -14.99 -0.82
C LEU A 128 -2.59 -14.41 -1.82
N TYR A 129 -3.41 -13.46 -1.37
CA TYR A 129 -4.10 -12.54 -2.26
C TYR A 129 -3.36 -11.21 -2.28
N TRP A 130 -3.05 -10.76 -3.48
CA TRP A 130 -2.80 -9.35 -3.75
C TRP A 130 -4.12 -8.68 -4.06
N LEU A 131 -4.48 -7.66 -3.30
CA LEU A 131 -5.69 -6.88 -3.49
C LEU A 131 -5.29 -5.43 -3.79
N TYR A 132 -5.90 -4.86 -4.82
CA TYR A 132 -5.84 -3.42 -5.04
C TYR A 132 -7.18 -2.83 -4.60
N LEU A 133 -7.12 -1.90 -3.66
CA LEU A 133 -8.28 -1.32 -3.00
C LEU A 133 -8.42 0.15 -3.34
N ASP A 134 -9.67 0.58 -3.51
CA ASP A 134 -10.07 1.98 -3.53
C ASP A 134 -10.59 2.38 -2.14
N LEU A 135 -9.83 3.22 -1.44
CA LEU A 135 -10.15 3.76 -0.11
C LEU A 135 -10.81 5.14 -0.18
N GLY A 136 -11.20 5.59 -1.37
CA GLY A 136 -11.74 6.94 -1.60
C GLY A 136 -10.63 7.96 -1.83
N GLU A 137 -9.93 8.37 -0.77
CA GLU A 137 -8.88 9.41 -0.85
C GLU A 137 -7.54 8.88 -1.37
N LEU A 138 -7.32 7.57 -1.28
CA LEU A 138 -6.14 6.91 -1.81
C LEU A 138 -6.48 5.49 -2.29
N LYS A 139 -5.61 4.93 -3.11
CA LYS A 139 -5.67 3.53 -3.51
C LYS A 139 -4.47 2.80 -2.95
N LEU A 140 -4.70 1.63 -2.39
CA LEU A 140 -3.66 0.87 -1.69
C LEU A 140 -3.62 -0.57 -2.18
N GLU A 141 -2.41 -1.06 -2.40
CA GLU A 141 -2.17 -2.48 -2.58
C GLU A 141 -2.03 -3.13 -1.21
N ILE A 142 -2.75 -4.22 -0.97
CA ILE A 142 -2.60 -5.00 0.25
C ILE A 142 -2.33 -6.46 -0.07
N LEU A 143 -1.48 -7.08 0.75
CA LEU A 143 -1.27 -8.52 0.75
C LEU A 143 -2.03 -9.16 1.90
N VAL A 144 -2.71 -10.26 1.59
CA VAL A 144 -3.56 -10.97 2.53
C VAL A 144 -3.29 -12.46 2.45
N ASN A 145 -3.12 -13.12 3.60
CA ASN A 145 -3.07 -14.58 3.64
C ASN A 145 -4.42 -15.15 3.16
N ARG A 146 -4.41 -16.01 2.14
CA ARG A 146 -5.66 -16.58 1.58
C ARG A 146 -6.51 -17.28 2.65
N ARG A 147 -5.86 -17.94 3.61
CA ARG A 147 -6.53 -18.63 4.72
C ARG A 147 -7.26 -17.68 5.66
N ALA A 148 -6.81 -16.43 5.79
CA ALA A 148 -7.43 -15.44 6.67
C ALA A 148 -8.81 -15.00 6.17
N LEU A 149 -9.04 -15.04 4.85
CA LEU A 149 -10.28 -14.56 4.24
C LEU A 149 -11.47 -15.52 4.36
N GLN A 150 -11.26 -16.78 4.80
CA GLN A 150 -12.29 -17.82 5.01
C GLN A 150 -13.40 -17.91 3.94
N ILE A 151 -13.12 -17.49 2.71
CA ILE A 151 -14.08 -17.46 1.60
C ILE A 151 -13.61 -18.33 0.45
N LYS A 152 -14.58 -18.86 -0.31
CA LYS A 152 -14.31 -19.63 -1.51
C LYS A 152 -13.90 -18.73 -2.68
N ASP A 153 -14.65 -17.65 -2.92
CA ASP A 153 -14.48 -16.79 -4.08
C ASP A 153 -14.48 -15.30 -3.71
N LEU A 154 -13.41 -14.61 -4.08
CA LEU A 154 -13.27 -13.16 -3.95
C LEU A 154 -13.84 -12.48 -5.22
N GLN A 155 -14.50 -11.35 -5.07
CA GLN A 155 -15.14 -10.64 -6.18
C GLN A 155 -14.68 -9.19 -6.26
N ILE A 156 -14.41 -8.73 -7.49
CA ILE A 156 -14.18 -7.30 -7.77
C ILE A 156 -15.48 -6.55 -7.43
N GLY A 157 -15.32 -5.44 -6.72
CA GLY A 157 -16.39 -4.59 -6.25
C GLY A 157 -16.93 -4.93 -4.86
N ALA A 158 -16.50 -6.05 -4.27
CA ALA A 158 -16.75 -6.31 -2.85
C ALA A 158 -16.00 -5.31 -1.98
N TYR A 159 -16.54 -5.05 -0.79
CA TYR A 159 -15.91 -4.20 0.22
C TYR A 159 -15.15 -5.05 1.21
N ILE A 160 -14.00 -4.56 1.63
CA ILE A 160 -13.14 -5.21 2.59
C ILE A 160 -12.76 -4.24 3.69
N LYS A 161 -12.76 -4.72 4.93
CA LYS A 161 -12.18 -4.05 6.07
C LYS A 161 -10.92 -4.78 6.46
N ALA A 162 -9.82 -4.06 6.69
CA ALA A 162 -8.55 -4.67 7.05
C ALA A 162 -7.81 -3.84 8.10
N GLU A 163 -7.00 -4.54 8.88
CA GLU A 163 -5.94 -3.93 9.69
C GLU A 163 -4.61 -4.36 9.05
N VAL A 164 -3.79 -3.37 8.71
CA VAL A 164 -2.58 -3.55 7.91
C VAL A 164 -1.39 -2.86 8.54
N TRP A 165 -0.25 -3.50 8.44
CA TRP A 165 1.05 -2.88 8.67
C TRP A 165 1.54 -2.26 7.36
N LEU A 166 1.80 -0.95 7.35
CA LEU A 166 2.15 -0.23 6.14
C LEU A 166 3.66 -0.23 5.91
N GLN A 167 4.07 -0.65 4.71
CA GLN A 167 5.45 -0.59 4.24
C GLN A 167 5.54 0.09 2.89
N GLY A 168 6.73 0.57 2.56
CA GLY A 168 6.97 1.19 1.27
C GLY A 168 8.42 1.21 0.85
N HIS A 169 8.64 1.59 -0.40
CA HIS A 169 9.96 1.72 -1.00
C HIS A 169 10.01 2.99 -1.86
N ILE A 170 11.20 3.55 -2.03
CA ILE A 170 11.36 4.76 -2.83
C ILE A 170 11.48 4.39 -4.30
N LEU A 171 10.72 5.09 -5.14
CA LEU A 171 10.74 4.92 -6.58
C LEU A 171 11.68 5.93 -7.21
N ASN A 172 12.75 5.42 -7.83
CA ASN A 172 13.62 6.22 -8.68
C ASN A 172 12.98 6.42 -10.06
N GLU A 173 13.40 7.47 -10.78
CA GLU A 173 12.83 7.80 -12.09
C GLU A 173 13.00 6.66 -13.10
N THR A 174 14.11 5.93 -13.02
CA THR A 174 14.36 4.71 -13.81
C THR A 174 13.37 3.59 -13.49
N THR A 175 13.05 3.35 -12.21
CA THR A 175 12.07 2.34 -11.79
C THR A 175 10.66 2.65 -12.29
N LEU A 176 10.28 3.92 -12.30
CA LEU A 176 8.99 4.38 -12.83
C LEU A 176 8.86 4.14 -14.33
N LEU A 177 9.94 4.35 -15.09
CA LEU A 177 9.97 4.14 -16.53
C LEU A 177 9.92 2.65 -16.89
N SER A 178 10.53 1.78 -16.08
CA SER A 178 10.52 0.33 -16.30
C SER A 178 9.22 -0.37 -15.90
N ALA A 179 8.39 0.23 -15.04
CA ALA A 179 7.09 -0.33 -14.64
C ALA A 179 6.00 -0.20 -15.74
N TYR A 180 6.29 0.53 -16.82
CA TYR A 180 5.35 0.87 -17.90
C TYR A 180 5.28 -0.17 -19.04
N GLU A 181 5.29 -1.47 -18.71
CA GLU A 181 5.12 -2.55 -19.71
C GLU A 181 3.73 -3.23 -19.67
N GLY A 182 2.81 -2.76 -18.83
CA GLY A 182 1.49 -3.37 -18.62
C GLY A 182 0.30 -2.50 -19.03
N ILE A 183 -0.77 -3.15 -19.51
CA ILE A 183 -2.07 -2.52 -19.75
C ILE A 183 -2.74 -2.23 -18.40
N ASP A 184 -2.93 -0.95 -18.09
CA ASP A 184 -3.72 -0.51 -16.93
C ASP A 184 -5.23 -0.63 -17.25
N TRP A 185 -5.88 -1.66 -16.73
CA TRP A 185 -7.32 -1.90 -16.90
C TRP A 185 -8.20 -0.89 -16.16
N SER A 186 -7.63 -0.12 -15.21
CA SER A 186 -8.34 0.94 -14.50
C SER A 186 -8.44 2.23 -15.33
N TYR A 187 -7.61 2.36 -16.36
CA TYR A 187 -7.65 3.45 -17.33
C TYR A 187 -8.28 2.96 -18.65
N ARG A 188 -9.50 3.41 -18.95
CA ARG A 188 -10.05 3.22 -20.29
C ARG A 188 -9.26 4.10 -21.25
N THR A 189 -8.76 3.54 -22.36
CA THR A 189 -8.00 4.27 -23.40
C THR A 189 -8.69 5.56 -23.85
N VAL A 190 -10.02 5.58 -23.79
CA VAL A 190 -10.86 6.74 -24.11
C VAL A 190 -10.60 7.95 -23.20
N ASP A 191 -10.33 7.74 -21.91
CA ASP A 191 -10.08 8.82 -20.94
C ASP A 191 -8.67 9.42 -21.10
N PHE A 192 -7.72 8.63 -21.60
CA PHE A 192 -6.41 9.10 -22.06
C PHE A 192 -6.55 10.04 -23.27
N TRP A 193 -7.31 9.64 -24.30
CA TRP A 193 -7.52 10.45 -25.51
C TRP A 193 -8.34 11.73 -25.27
N LYS A 194 -9.24 11.74 -24.28
CA LYS A 194 -9.96 12.96 -23.89
C LYS A 194 -9.01 14.07 -23.42
N LYS A 195 -7.90 13.74 -22.76
CA LYS A 195 -6.91 14.73 -22.30
C LYS A 195 -6.06 15.30 -23.44
N PHE A 196 -5.97 14.60 -24.58
CA PHE A 196 -5.26 15.05 -25.78
C PHE A 196 -6.13 15.77 -26.80
N LYS A 197 -7.46 15.76 -26.62
CA LYS A 197 -8.36 16.53 -27.45
C LYS A 197 -8.20 18.01 -27.09
N ARG A 198 -7.38 18.73 -27.87
CA ARG A 198 -7.36 20.20 -27.86
C ARG A 198 -8.81 20.68 -28.03
N SER A 199 -9.26 21.50 -27.11
CA SER A 199 -10.43 22.35 -27.28
C SER A 199 -10.19 23.17 -28.55
N ASN A 200 -10.94 22.89 -29.61
CA ASN A 200 -11.17 23.85 -30.68
C ASN A 200 -12.23 24.84 -30.20
#